data_AF-A0A7K3LRK2-F1
#
_entry.id   AF-A0A7K3LRK2-F1
#
_cell.length_a   1.000
_cell.length_b   1.000
_cell.length_c   1.000
_cell.angle_alpha   90.00
_cell.angle_beta   90.00
_cell.angle_gamma   90.00
#
_symmetry.space_group_name_H-M   'P 1'
#
loop_
_entity.id
_entity.type
_entity.pdbx_description
1 polymer ?
#
loop_
_entity_poly.entity_id
_entity_poly.type
_entity_poly.pdbx_seq_one_letter_code
_entity_poly.pdbx_strand_id
1 'polypeptide(L)' 'MSAVAEVPVGFEAAITMAEAAASRNPTWWNEVRTHSDDAGAGEYCSSMLLGTLLQSAAHRLGVPAADVWAHIRRTGELPL' A
#
# COMPACT_ATOMS: atom_id res chain seq x y z
N MET A 1 8.53 -27.45 -5.50
CA MET A 1 8.26 -26.47 -6.57
C MET A 1 7.75 -25.21 -5.90
N SER A 2 8.57 -24.16 -5.76
CA SER A 2 8.04 -22.87 -5.32
C SER A 2 7.17 -22.33 -6.44
N ALA A 3 5.89 -22.10 -6.15
CA ALA A 3 5.07 -21.28 -7.03
C ALA A 3 5.77 -19.91 -7.13
N VAL A 4 6.09 -19.47 -8.35
CA VAL A 4 6.39 -18.06 -8.57
C VAL A 4 5.11 -17.34 -8.16
N ALA A 5 5.16 -16.55 -7.09
CA ALA A 5 4.01 -15.79 -6.66
C ALA A 5 3.62 -14.88 -7.82
N GLU A 6 2.43 -15.11 -8.37
CA GLU A 6 1.90 -14.28 -9.45
C GLU A 6 1.76 -12.86 -8.92
N VAL A 7 2.37 -11.90 -9.63
CA VAL A 7 2.29 -10.48 -9.25
C VAL A 7 0.84 -10.05 -9.43
N PRO A 8 0.16 -9.57 -8.38
CA PRO A 8 -1.23 -9.16 -8.51
C PRO A 8 -1.41 -8.08 -9.57
N VAL A 9 -2.51 -8.17 -10.32
CA VAL A 9 -2.91 -7.12 -11.25
C VAL A 9 -3.00 -5.78 -10.49
N GLY A 10 -2.41 -4.73 -11.05
CA GLY A 10 -2.36 -3.40 -10.41
C GLY A 10 -1.24 -3.20 -9.40
N PHE A 11 -0.37 -4.20 -9.16
CA PHE A 11 0.78 -4.06 -8.25
C PHE A 11 1.71 -2.92 -8.67
N GLU A 12 2.14 -2.89 -9.94
CA GLU A 12 3.01 -1.82 -10.46
C GLU A 12 2.34 -0.44 -10.31
N ALA A 13 1.06 -0.34 -10.65
CA ALA A 13 0.30 0.90 -10.48
C ALA A 13 0.27 1.34 -9.00
N ALA A 14 0.08 0.42 -8.06
CA ALA A 14 0.11 0.71 -6.63
C ALA A 14 1.48 1.21 -6.15
N ILE A 15 2.58 0.62 -6.64
CA ILE A 15 3.94 1.09 -6.34
C ILE A 15 4.18 2.48 -6.91
N THR A 16 3.86 2.71 -8.20
CA THR A 16 4.02 4.03 -8.83
C THR A 16 3.15 5.09 -8.15
N MET A 17 1.94 4.75 -7.73
CA MET A 17 1.10 5.63 -6.90
C MET A 17 1.79 5.97 -5.58
N ALA A 18 2.34 4.97 -4.86
CA ALA A 18 3.08 5.23 -3.62
C ALA A 18 4.29 6.17 -3.83
N GLU A 19 5.03 6.04 -4.93
CA GLU A 19 6.13 6.94 -5.29
C GLU A 19 5.65 8.37 -5.58
N ALA A 20 4.50 8.51 -6.26
CA ALA A 20 3.87 9.80 -6.52
C ALA A 20 3.43 10.51 -5.23
N ALA A 21 2.88 9.75 -4.27
CA ALA A 21 2.53 10.26 -2.95
C ALA A 21 3.77 10.70 -2.16
N ALA A 22 4.84 9.88 -2.15
CA ALA A 22 6.11 10.23 -1.49
C ALA A 22 6.73 11.51 -2.07
N SER A 23 6.61 11.70 -3.38
CA SER A 23 7.08 12.89 -4.09
C SER A 23 6.14 14.11 -3.99
N ARG A 24 5.00 13.98 -3.28
CA ARG A 24 3.94 15.01 -3.18
C ARG A 24 3.47 15.52 -4.55
N ASN A 25 3.40 14.63 -5.54
CA ASN A 25 3.00 14.98 -6.91
C ASN A 25 1.59 14.43 -7.21
N PRO A 26 0.53 15.21 -6.92
CA PRO A 26 -0.85 14.78 -7.14
C PRO A 26 -1.20 14.65 -8.63
N THR A 27 -0.49 15.34 -9.52
CA THR A 27 -0.68 15.20 -10.97
C THR A 27 -0.25 13.81 -11.43
N TRP A 28 0.96 13.40 -11.04
CA TRP A 28 1.48 12.06 -11.35
C TRP A 28 0.61 10.96 -10.75
N TRP A 29 0.15 11.14 -9.49
CA TRP A 29 -0.80 10.20 -8.89
C TRP A 29 -2.07 10.04 -9.74
N ASN A 30 -2.66 11.16 -10.18
CA ASN A 30 -3.87 11.13 -11.01
C ASN A 30 -3.62 10.54 -12.40
N GLU A 31 -2.44 10.77 -12.98
CA GLU A 31 -2.05 10.16 -14.25
C GLU A 31 -2.02 8.63 -14.11
N VAL A 32 -1.33 8.09 -13.09
CA VAL A 32 -1.27 6.63 -12.85
C VAL A 32 -2.66 6.06 -12.62
N ARG A 33 -3.46 6.71 -11.76
CA ARG A 33 -4.83 6.27 -11.44
C ARG A 33 -5.74 6.28 -12.68
N THR A 34 -5.57 7.22 -13.59
CA THR A 34 -6.46 7.40 -14.77
C THR A 34 -6.03 6.54 -15.97
N HIS A 35 -4.74 6.26 -16.11
CA HIS A 35 -4.19 5.49 -17.25
C HIS A 35 -3.97 4.01 -16.92
N SER A 36 -4.30 3.56 -15.71
CA SER A 36 -4.31 2.13 -15.39
C SER A 36 -5.49 1.47 -16.09
N ASP A 37 -5.24 0.34 -16.78
CA ASP A 37 -6.26 -0.46 -17.47
C ASP A 37 -7.44 -0.83 -16.55
N ASP A 38 -7.15 -0.98 -15.24
CA ASP A 38 -8.13 -1.10 -14.18
C ASP A 38 -7.72 -0.21 -13.01
N ALA A 39 -8.26 1.01 -12.97
CA ALA A 39 -8.03 1.96 -11.88
C ALA A 39 -8.34 1.35 -10.48
N GLY A 40 -9.31 0.43 -10.40
CA GLY A 40 -9.67 -0.25 -9.16
C GLY A 40 -8.61 -1.26 -8.71
N ALA A 41 -7.89 -1.88 -9.64
CA ALA A 41 -6.85 -2.86 -9.31
C ALA A 41 -5.67 -2.23 -8.55
N GLY A 42 -5.25 -1.01 -8.92
CA GLY A 42 -4.20 -0.28 -8.21
C GLY A 42 -4.60 0.13 -6.79
N GLU A 43 -5.83 0.60 -6.61
CA GLU A 43 -6.40 0.97 -5.29
C GLU A 43 -6.56 -0.27 -4.39
N TYR A 44 -7.02 -1.38 -4.97
CA TYR A 44 -7.13 -2.66 -4.29
C TYR A 44 -5.75 -3.18 -3.87
N CYS A 45 -4.76 -3.19 -4.78
CA CYS A 45 -3.38 -3.57 -4.48
C CYS A 45 -2.78 -2.69 -3.38
N SER A 46 -2.99 -1.38 -3.43
CA SER A 46 -2.54 -0.44 -2.39
C SER A 46 -3.12 -0.80 -1.02
N SER A 47 -4.40 -1.14 -0.95
CA SER A 47 -5.08 -1.55 0.28
C SER A 47 -4.55 -2.88 0.82
N MET A 48 -4.30 -3.85 -0.06
CA MET A 48 -3.71 -5.14 0.29
C MET A 48 -2.30 -4.99 0.86
N LEU A 49 -1.44 -4.22 0.18
CA LEU A 49 -0.06 -3.95 0.63
C LEU A 49 -0.06 -3.23 1.99
N LEU A 50 -0.93 -2.25 2.19
CA LEU A 50 -1.11 -1.60 3.49
C LEU A 50 -1.51 -2.62 4.56
N GLY A 51 -2.47 -3.50 4.27
CA GLY A 51 -2.87 -4.59 5.18
C GLY A 51 -1.71 -5.49 5.59
N THR A 52 -0.87 -5.90 4.63
CA THR A 52 0.33 -6.70 4.89
C THR A 52 1.36 -5.94 5.75
N LEU A 53 1.58 -4.66 5.48
CA LEU A 53 2.47 -3.81 6.27
C LEU A 53 2.00 -3.68 7.73
N LEU A 54 0.69 -3.44 7.92
CA LEU A 54 0.08 -3.37 9.25
C LEU A 54 0.23 -4.67 10.02
N GLN A 55 -0.05 -5.82 9.38
CA GLN A 55 0.10 -7.14 10.00
C GLN A 55 1.55 -7.44 10.38
N SER A 56 2.50 -7.10 9.50
CA SER A 56 3.93 -7.28 9.77
C SER A 56 4.39 -6.44 10.96
N ALA A 57 4.01 -5.16 11.02
CA ALA A 57 4.34 -4.29 12.15
C ALA A 57 3.69 -4.79 13.46
N ALA A 58 2.41 -5.17 13.41
CA ALA A 58 1.67 -5.72 14.55
C ALA A 58 2.37 -6.96 15.12
N HIS A 59 2.79 -7.88 14.25
CA HIS A 59 3.52 -9.07 14.64
C HIS A 59 4.86 -8.74 15.31
N ARG A 60 5.65 -7.80 14.75
CA ARG A 60 6.94 -7.40 15.34
C ARG A 60 6.78 -6.77 16.73
N LEU A 61 5.73 -5.97 16.90
CA LEU A 61 5.47 -5.22 18.13
C LEU A 61 4.69 -6.04 19.18
N GLY A 62 4.13 -7.19 18.82
CA GLY A 62 3.29 -8.01 19.70
C GLY A 62 1.96 -7.34 20.06
N VAL A 63 1.42 -6.50 19.17
CA VAL A 63 0.17 -5.74 19.40
C VAL A 63 -0.86 -6.03 18.30
N PRO A 64 -2.16 -5.75 18.52
CA PRO A 64 -3.18 -5.81 17.48
C PRO A 64 -2.89 -4.87 16.29
N ALA A 65 -3.17 -5.33 15.07
CA ALA A 65 -3.03 -4.50 13.85
C ALA A 65 -3.94 -3.24 13.88
N ALA A 66 -5.07 -3.30 14.61
CA ALA A 66 -5.93 -2.15 14.84
C ALA A 66 -5.21 -1.03 15.59
N ASP A 67 -4.30 -1.36 16.53
CA ASP A 67 -3.56 -0.39 17.31
C ASP A 67 -2.45 0.27 16.48
N VAL A 68 -1.79 -0.51 15.62
CA VAL A 68 -0.84 0.01 14.62
C VAL A 68 -1.56 0.99 13.67
N TRP A 69 -2.74 0.61 13.18
CA TRP A 69 -3.52 1.49 12.31
C TRP A 69 -3.97 2.76 13.04
N ALA A 70 -4.41 2.65 14.29
CA ALA A 70 -4.77 3.81 15.11
C ALA A 70 -3.56 4.73 15.36
N HIS A 71 -2.34 4.17 15.50
CA HIS A 71 -1.12 4.95 15.59
C HIS A 71 -0.86 5.74 14.31
N ILE A 72 -0.80 5.06 13.15
CA ILE A 72 -0.55 5.70 11.85
C ILE A 72 -1.57 6.80 11.55
N ARG A 73 -2.87 6.57 11.82
CA ARG A 73 -3.88 7.62 11.59
C ARG A 73 -3.69 8.87 12.46
N ARG A 74 -3.04 8.72 13.62
CA ARG A 74 -2.80 9.83 14.54
C ARG A 74 -1.50 10.58 14.23
N THR A 75 -0.45 9.85 13.83
CA THR A 75 0.91 10.40 13.69
C THR A 75 1.35 10.57 12.24
N GLY A 76 0.73 9.83 11.32
CA GLY A 76 1.20 9.69 9.94
C GLY A 76 2.44 8.77 9.80
N GLU A 77 2.88 8.14 10.89
CA GLU A 77 4.14 7.40 10.95
C GLU A 77 3.91 5.91 11.24
N LEU A 78 4.70 5.04 10.63
CA LEU A 78 4.73 3.63 10.98
C LEU A 78 5.46 3.45 12.32
N PRO A 79 4.87 2.74 13.29
CA PRO A 79 5.60 2.36 14.49
C PRO A 79 6.66 1.32 14.09
N LEU A 80 7.93 1.69 14.18
CA LEU A 80 9.09 0.87 13.81
C LEU A 80 9.44 -0.14 14.91
#